data_AF-A0A2V9JWZ8-F1
#
_entry.id   AF-A0A2V9JWZ8-F1
#
_cell.length_a   1.000
_cell.length_b   1.000
_cell.length_c   1.000
_cell.angle_alpha   90.00
_cell.angle_beta   90.00
_cell.angle_gamma   90.00
#
_symmetry.space_group_name_H-M   'P 1'
#
loop_
_entity.id
_entity.type
_entity.pdbx_description
1 polymer ?
#
loop_
_entity_poly.entity_id
_entity_poly.type
_entity_poly.pdbx_seq_one_letter_code
_entity_poly.pdbx_strand_id
1 'polypeptide(L)'
;LSGKHVKTLDGTENDFLRLPAALSIRDTDVAIGDLGGRVTIIDKTNKLVAQLGDSGDEKKRATNKIPPDQWVDGQFIAPHGLTWDKQGDLYVSEYMLAGRVVKLKRLKPQS
;
A
#
# COMPACT_ATOMS: atom_id res chain seq x y z
N LEU A 1 21.51 -1.57 -20.82
CA LEU A 1 20.16 -1.92 -20.31
C LEU A 1 19.15 -1.60 -21.41
N SER A 2 18.71 -2.60 -22.18
CA SER A 2 17.57 -2.45 -23.11
C SER A 2 16.32 -3.00 -22.43
N GLY A 3 15.24 -2.21 -22.43
CA GLY A 3 13.95 -2.62 -21.88
C GLY A 3 12.90 -2.72 -23.00
N LYS A 4 12.07 -3.76 -22.97
CA LYS A 4 10.85 -3.85 -23.77
C LYS A 4 9.65 -3.61 -22.87
N HIS A 5 8.79 -2.67 -23.22
CA HIS A 5 7.51 -2.49 -22.54
C HIS A 5 6.65 -3.75 -22.71
N VAL A 6 6.07 -4.23 -21.62
CA VAL A 6 5.24 -5.44 -21.60
C VAL A 6 3.76 -5.09 -21.38
N LYS A 7 3.47 -4.29 -20.35
CA LYS A 7 2.10 -3.93 -19.98
C LYS A 7 2.10 -2.69 -19.07
N THR A 8 1.05 -1.89 -19.19
CA THR A 8 0.65 -0.89 -18.19
C THR A 8 -0.63 -1.40 -17.51
N LEU A 9 -0.69 -1.32 -16.19
CA LEU A 9 -1.89 -1.64 -15.42
C LEU A 9 -2.66 -0.34 -15.19
N ASP A 10 -3.87 -0.24 -15.73
CA ASP A 10 -4.74 0.91 -15.49
C ASP A 10 -5.32 0.82 -14.07
N GLY A 11 -5.05 1.87 -13.28
CA GLY A 11 -5.53 1.99 -11.91
C GLY A 11 -6.88 2.68 -11.77
N THR A 12 -7.37 3.33 -12.83
CA THR A 12 -8.47 4.29 -12.75
C THR A 12 -9.84 3.63 -12.63
N GLU A 13 -10.02 2.44 -13.20
CA GLU A 13 -11.27 1.70 -13.11
C GLU A 13 -11.51 1.18 -11.69
N ASN A 14 -12.75 1.35 -11.19
CA ASN A 14 -13.20 0.84 -9.90
C ASN A 14 -12.30 1.23 -8.71
N ASP A 15 -11.62 2.38 -8.78
CA ASP A 15 -10.68 2.83 -7.76
C ASP A 15 -9.64 1.74 -7.44
N PHE A 16 -9.02 1.17 -8.47
CA PHE A 16 -8.07 0.06 -8.31
C PHE A 16 -6.72 0.52 -7.75
N LEU A 17 -6.15 1.59 -8.31
CA LEU A 17 -4.95 2.28 -7.82
C LEU A 17 -5.15 3.79 -7.95
N ARG A 18 -4.69 4.56 -6.96
CA ARG A 18 -4.78 6.03 -6.95
C ARG A 18 -3.43 6.63 -7.33
N LEU A 19 -2.43 6.45 -6.46
CA LEU A 19 -1.09 7.05 -6.56
C LEU A 19 -0.02 6.03 -6.15
N PRO A 20 0.18 4.94 -6.91
CA PRO A 20 1.16 3.90 -6.58
C PRO A 20 2.59 4.47 -6.58
N ALA A 21 3.34 4.26 -5.49
CA ALA A 21 4.68 4.82 -5.29
C ALA A 21 5.77 3.76 -5.05
N ALA A 22 5.41 2.63 -4.45
CA ALA A 22 6.37 1.56 -4.16
C ALA A 22 5.74 0.18 -4.31
N LEU A 23 6.59 -0.81 -4.55
CA LEU A 23 6.22 -2.20 -4.75
C LEU A 23 7.09 -3.13 -3.91
N SER A 24 6.52 -4.19 -3.37
CA SER A 24 7.25 -5.29 -2.77
C SER A 24 6.61 -6.62 -3.17
N ILE A 25 7.43 -7.54 -3.68
CA ILE A 25 7.00 -8.83 -4.22
C ILE A 25 7.33 -9.92 -3.21
N ARG A 26 6.36 -10.80 -2.92
CA ARG A 26 6.55 -11.99 -2.09
C ARG A 26 5.78 -13.15 -2.72
N ASP A 27 6.51 -14.21 -3.06
CA ASP A 27 5.98 -15.35 -3.81
C ASP A 27 5.33 -14.89 -5.12
N THR A 28 4.01 -15.02 -5.25
CA THR A 28 3.23 -14.58 -6.41
C THR A 28 2.54 -13.24 -6.22
N ASP A 29 2.57 -12.69 -5.01
CA ASP A 29 1.80 -11.52 -4.65
C ASP A 29 2.67 -10.27 -4.71
N VAL A 30 2.08 -9.17 -5.15
CA VAL A 30 2.69 -7.85 -5.19
C VAL A 30 1.92 -6.92 -4.28
N ALA A 31 2.56 -6.41 -3.23
CA ALA A 31 2.03 -5.32 -2.45
C ALA A 31 2.47 -3.98 -3.05
N ILE A 32 1.52 -3.05 -3.10
CA ILE A 32 1.66 -1.73 -3.72
C ILE A 32 1.33 -0.68 -2.67
N GLY A 33 2.30 0.16 -2.35
CA GLY A 33 2.11 1.34 -1.52
C GLY A 33 1.49 2.43 -2.37
N ASP A 34 0.28 2.84 -2.00
CA ASP A 34 -0.50 3.82 -2.73
C ASP A 34 -0.61 5.10 -1.87
N LEU A 35 -0.01 6.20 -2.36
CA LEU A 35 -0.04 7.50 -1.67
C LEU A 35 -1.48 8.01 -1.48
N GLY A 36 -2.46 7.45 -2.19
CA GLY A 36 -3.88 7.65 -1.94
C GLY A 36 -4.40 7.00 -0.64
N GLY A 37 -3.52 6.65 0.30
CA GLY A 37 -3.88 6.26 1.66
C GLY A 37 -4.29 4.79 1.81
N ARG A 38 -3.62 3.87 1.12
CA ARG A 38 -3.83 2.42 1.31
C ARG A 38 -2.65 1.57 0.81
N VAL A 39 -2.71 0.27 1.08
CA VAL A 39 -1.91 -0.74 0.41
C VAL A 39 -2.81 -1.63 -0.45
N THR A 40 -2.49 -1.78 -1.73
CA THR A 40 -3.18 -2.71 -2.64
C THR A 40 -2.31 -3.95 -2.85
N ILE A 41 -2.89 -5.13 -2.73
CA ILE A 41 -2.21 -6.41 -3.01
C ILE A 41 -2.84 -7.04 -4.24
N ILE A 42 -2.01 -7.43 -5.21
CA ILE A 42 -2.43 -8.11 -6.43
C ILE A 42 -1.70 -9.45 -6.60
N ASP A 43 -2.34 -10.38 -7.30
CA ASP A 43 -1.74 -11.67 -7.64
C ASP A 43 -0.87 -11.59 -8.92
N LYS A 44 -0.24 -12.71 -9.28
CA LYS A 44 0.60 -12.83 -10.49
C LYS A 44 -0.12 -12.56 -11.81
N THR A 45 -1.46 -12.51 -11.80
CA THR A 45 -2.30 -12.21 -12.97
C THR A 45 -2.80 -10.76 -12.97
N ASN A 46 -2.34 -9.93 -12.02
CA ASN A 46 -2.78 -8.56 -11.77
C ASN A 46 -4.23 -8.44 -11.26
N LYS A 47 -4.76 -9.49 -10.63
CA LYS A 47 -6.09 -9.43 -10.00
C LYS A 47 -5.96 -8.95 -8.57
N LEU A 48 -6.98 -8.21 -8.12
CA LEU A 48 -7.06 -7.74 -6.74
C LEU A 48 -7.12 -8.93 -5.76
N VAL A 49 -6.23 -8.92 -4.77
CA VAL A 49 -6.28 -9.82 -3.62
C VAL A 49 -6.89 -9.09 -2.42
N ALA A 50 -6.39 -7.89 -2.11
CA ALA A 50 -6.88 -7.08 -1.00
C ALA A 50 -6.53 -5.59 -1.16
N GLN A 51 -7.33 -4.73 -0.55
CA GLN A 51 -6.98 -3.33 -0.25
C GLN A 51 -7.02 -3.14 1.27
N LEU A 52 -5.92 -2.66 1.83
CA LEU A 52 -5.71 -2.57 3.28
C LEU A 52 -5.56 -1.12 3.72
N GLY A 53 -6.25 -0.79 4.81
CA GLY A 53 -6.06 0.43 5.57
C GLY A 53 -6.53 1.73 4.91
N ASP A 54 -7.50 1.63 3.99
CA ASP A 54 -8.21 2.82 3.50
C ASP A 54 -9.07 3.42 4.61
N SER A 55 -8.93 4.73 4.85
CA SER A 55 -9.73 5.45 5.84
C SER A 55 -11.13 5.82 5.36
N GLY A 56 -11.37 5.78 4.05
CA GLY A 56 -12.58 6.32 3.41
C GLY A 56 -12.65 7.85 3.38
N ASP A 57 -11.72 8.55 4.03
CA ASP A 57 -11.71 10.01 4.13
C ASP A 57 -10.69 10.61 3.15
N GLU A 58 -11.19 11.16 2.05
CA GLU A 58 -10.38 11.79 1.01
C GLU A 58 -9.49 12.92 1.54
N LYS A 59 -9.90 13.61 2.60
CA LYS A 59 -9.12 14.72 3.19
C LYS A 59 -7.86 14.23 3.90
N LYS A 60 -7.81 12.94 4.23
CA LYS A 60 -6.66 12.29 4.89
C LYS A 60 -5.75 11.55 3.91
N ARG A 61 -6.06 11.52 2.61
CA ARG A 61 -5.24 10.84 1.60
C ARG A 61 -4.16 11.78 1.05
N ALA A 62 -3.05 11.22 0.59
CA ALA A 62 -2.02 11.91 -0.20
C ALA A 62 -1.51 13.22 0.42
N THR A 63 -1.38 13.25 1.75
CA THR A 63 -0.92 14.42 2.49
C THR A 63 0.11 14.01 3.53
N ASN A 64 1.09 14.87 3.80
CA ASN A 64 2.08 14.67 4.84
C ASN A 64 1.78 15.46 6.12
N LYS A 65 0.60 16.12 6.18
CA LYS A 65 0.26 17.14 7.19
C LYS A 65 -0.55 16.64 8.37
N ILE A 66 -1.01 15.37 8.37
CA ILE A 66 -1.80 14.84 9.49
C ILE A 66 -0.88 14.64 10.70
N PRO A 67 -1.13 15.33 11.81
CA PRO A 67 -0.26 15.27 12.99
C PRO A 67 -0.42 13.93 13.75
N PRO A 68 0.59 13.53 14.55
CA PRO A 68 0.60 12.25 15.26
C PRO A 68 -0.61 11.94 16.14
N ASP A 69 -1.21 12.96 16.76
CA ASP A 69 -2.40 12.85 17.60
C ASP A 69 -3.69 12.54 16.83
N GLN A 70 -3.65 12.62 15.50
CA GLN A 70 -4.77 12.27 14.61
C GLN A 70 -4.53 10.98 13.83
N TRP A 71 -3.43 10.28 14.07
CA TRP A 71 -3.18 8.97 13.45
C TRP A 71 -4.13 7.93 14.01
N VAL A 72 -4.66 7.09 13.11
CA VAL A 72 -5.56 5.99 13.47
C VAL A 72 -4.89 4.68 13.09
N ASP A 73 -4.84 3.75 14.03
CA ASP A 73 -4.29 2.43 13.80
C ASP A 73 -5.04 1.70 12.70
N GLY A 74 -4.28 1.08 11.80
CA GLY A 74 -4.83 0.41 10.62
C GLY A 74 -5.24 1.36 9.50
N GLN A 75 -5.13 2.69 9.62
CA GLN A 75 -5.38 3.64 8.53
C GLN A 75 -4.09 4.24 7.97
N PHE A 76 -3.99 4.21 6.65
CA PHE A 76 -2.92 4.83 5.88
C PHE A 76 -3.29 6.22 5.39
N ILE A 77 -2.27 7.02 5.13
CA ILE A 77 -2.34 8.42 4.74
C ILE A 77 -1.56 8.62 3.44
N ALA A 78 -0.27 8.26 3.43
CA ALA A 78 0.62 8.39 2.27
C ALA A 78 1.76 7.32 2.25
N PRO A 79 1.43 6.03 2.07
CA PRO A 79 2.40 4.96 1.82
C PRO A 79 3.37 5.26 0.67
N HIS A 80 4.64 5.48 0.97
CA HIS A 80 5.68 5.83 -0.02
C HIS A 80 6.70 4.71 -0.21
N GLY A 81 6.88 3.86 0.80
CA GLY A 81 7.74 2.70 0.74
C GLY A 81 7.11 1.54 1.51
N LEU A 82 7.39 0.31 1.09
CA LEU A 82 6.98 -0.88 1.82
C LEU A 82 7.90 -2.06 1.55
N THR A 83 7.91 -3.01 2.48
CA THR A 83 8.50 -4.32 2.27
C THR A 83 7.80 -5.39 3.09
N TRP A 84 7.78 -6.61 2.55
CA TRP A 84 7.47 -7.80 3.34
C TRP A 84 8.66 -8.17 4.23
N ASP A 85 8.38 -8.75 5.41
CA ASP A 85 9.36 -9.57 6.11
C ASP A 85 9.23 -11.06 5.77
N LYS A 86 10.10 -11.88 6.39
CA LYS A 86 10.14 -13.33 6.17
C LYS A 86 8.87 -14.05 6.65
N GLN A 87 8.14 -13.48 7.61
CA GLN A 87 6.88 -14.02 8.12
C GLN A 87 5.69 -13.60 7.24
N GLY A 88 5.91 -12.64 6.34
CA GLY A 88 4.88 -12.05 5.50
C GLY A 88 4.13 -10.92 6.19
N ASP A 89 4.67 -10.34 7.27
CA ASP A 89 4.19 -9.07 7.78
C ASP A 89 4.63 -7.94 6.82
N LEU A 90 3.86 -6.86 6.75
CA LEU A 90 4.18 -5.68 5.94
C LEU A 90 4.71 -4.56 6.82
N TYR A 91 5.81 -3.95 6.42
CA TYR A 91 6.30 -2.69 6.96
C TYR A 91 6.08 -1.62 5.90
N VAL A 92 5.47 -0.51 6.29
CA VAL A 92 5.10 0.59 5.40
C VAL A 92 5.66 1.88 5.96
N SER A 93 6.50 2.57 5.19
CA SER A 93 6.99 3.91 5.50
C SER A 93 6.12 4.94 4.80
N GLU A 94 5.60 5.91 5.55
CA GLU A 94 4.74 6.96 5.01
C GLU A 94 5.50 8.29 4.87
N TYR A 95 5.21 9.01 3.79
CA TYR A 95 5.77 10.34 3.57
C TYR A 95 4.98 11.36 4.41
N MET A 96 5.48 11.60 5.61
CA MET A 96 4.86 12.42 6.66
C MET A 96 5.84 13.47 7.16
N LEU A 97 5.34 14.63 7.65
CA LEU A 97 6.20 15.65 8.28
C LEU A 97 6.86 15.14 9.57
N ALA A 98 6.19 14.25 10.29
CA ALA A 98 6.74 13.48 11.40
C ALA A 98 6.94 12.03 10.94
N GLY A 99 8.07 11.41 11.30
CA GLY A 99 8.37 10.04 10.86
C GLY A 99 7.29 9.02 11.28
N ARG A 100 6.77 8.24 10.33
CA ARG A 100 5.76 7.21 10.56
C ARG A 100 6.11 5.92 9.81
N VAL A 101 6.21 4.83 10.56
CA VAL A 101 6.34 3.47 10.02
C VAL A 101 5.25 2.62 10.64
N VAL A 102 4.47 1.94 9.79
CA VAL A 102 3.37 1.07 10.20
C VAL A 102 3.77 -0.37 9.92
N LYS A 103 3.49 -1.27 10.88
CA LYS A 103 3.60 -2.71 10.70
C LYS A 103 2.20 -3.32 10.63
N LEU A 104 1.89 -4.05 9.56
CA LEU A 104 0.72 -4.93 9.50
C LEU A 104 1.16 -6.37 9.73
N LYS A 105 0.60 -6.99 10.77
CA LYS A 105 0.82 -8.42 11.03
C LYS A 105 -0.07 -9.26 10.12
N ARG A 106 0.50 -10.25 9.44
CA ARG A 106 -0.28 -11.21 8.67
C ARG A 106 -1.11 -12.07 9.61
N LEU A 107 -2.42 -12.11 9.38
CA LEU A 107 -3.30 -13.04 10.06
C LEU A 107 -3.22 -14.40 9.38
N LYS A 108 -3.20 -15.48 10.17
CA LYS A 108 -3.38 -16.82 9.63
C LYS A 108 -4.83 -16.95 9.14
N PRO A 109 -5.10 -17.67 8.04
CA PRO A 109 -6.46 -18.01 7.66
C PRO A 109 -7.16 -18.65 8.87
N GLN A 110 -8.36 -18.18 9.20
CA GLN A 110 -9.20 -18.92 10.14
C GLN A 110 -9.63 -20.21 9.44
N SER A 111 -9.31 -21.34 10.06
CA SER A 111 -9.71 -22.69 9.64
C SER A 111 -11.21 -22.89 9.77
#